data_AF-A0AA96KJF4-F1
#
_entry.id   AF-A0AA96KJF4-F1
#
_cell.length_a   1.000
_cell.length_b   1.000
_cell.length_c   1.000
_cell.angle_alpha   90.00
_cell.angle_beta   90.00
_cell.angle_gamma   90.00
#
_symmetry.space_group_name_H-M   'P 1'
#
loop_
_entity.id
_entity.type
_entity.pdbx_description
1 polymer ?
#
loop_
_entity_poly.entity_id
_entity_poly.type
_entity_poly.pdbx_seq_one_letter_code
_entity_poly.pdbx_strand_id
1 'polypeptide(L)'
;MFNFSTKKKIETLLNIELNKDVKQIQYYSWQPSRDLLYCQTYIYLRASEQFLNEFIHHFDLSANSPHLPTNWQLPEGVQLNWWPKLDNTQECYANDFGYNGSMVMQRQNMEAFIIVIDSGHKSGTDGPW
;
A
#
# COMPACT_ATOMS: atom_id res chain seq x y z
N MET A 1 -8.30 -15.74 11.58
CA MET A 1 -8.58 -15.17 12.92
C MET A 1 -8.07 -13.73 12.91
N PHE A 2 -8.91 -12.75 13.21
CA PHE A 2 -8.55 -11.32 13.16
C PHE A 2 -7.57 -10.97 14.29
N ASN A 3 -6.39 -10.45 13.97
CA ASN A 3 -5.49 -9.89 14.98
C ASN A 3 -5.89 -8.44 15.26
N PHE A 4 -6.51 -8.21 16.42
CA PHE A 4 -6.99 -6.88 16.84
C PHE A 4 -5.85 -5.84 16.89
N SER A 5 -4.64 -6.25 17.29
CA SER A 5 -3.48 -5.35 17.32
C SER A 5 -3.05 -4.92 15.92
N THR A 6 -3.13 -5.83 14.94
CA THR A 6 -2.83 -5.54 13.53
C THR A 6 -3.85 -4.56 12.96
N LYS A 7 -5.15 -4.80 13.20
CA LYS A 7 -6.23 -3.91 12.77
C LYS A 7 -5.98 -2.48 13.26
N LYS A 8 -5.79 -2.30 14.57
CA LYS A 8 -5.59 -0.98 15.17
C LYS A 8 -4.36 -0.24 14.62
N LYS A 9 -3.27 -0.96 14.33
CA LYS A 9 -2.07 -0.38 13.71
C LYS A 9 -2.37 0.17 12.31
N ILE A 10 -3.08 -0.58 11.47
CA ILE A 10 -3.46 -0.14 10.13
C ILE A 10 -4.43 1.05 10.22
N GLU A 11 -5.46 0.96 11.06
CA GLU A 11 -6.43 2.05 11.27
C GLU A 11 -5.75 3.34 11.73
N THR A 12 -4.75 3.23 12.62
CA THR A 12 -3.96 4.38 13.09
C THR A 12 -3.07 4.94 12.00
N LEU A 13 -2.38 4.09 11.23
CA LEU A 13 -1.49 4.52 10.14
C LEU A 13 -2.25 5.22 9.02
N LEU A 14 -3.37 4.63 8.60
CA LEU A 14 -4.15 5.08 7.46
C LEU A 14 -5.24 6.08 7.86
N ASN A 15 -5.50 6.26 9.16
CA ASN A 15 -6.60 7.07 9.70
C ASN A 15 -7.97 6.69 9.10
N ILE A 16 -8.23 5.38 8.96
CA ILE A 16 -9.50 4.82 8.48
C ILE A 16 -10.06 3.82 9.49
N GLU A 17 -11.35 3.48 9.36
CA GLU A 17 -11.97 2.37 10.07
C GLU A 17 -12.00 1.11 9.20
N LEU A 18 -11.41 0.01 9.68
CA LEU A 18 -11.51 -1.29 9.03
C LEU A 18 -12.78 -2.00 9.51
N ASN A 19 -13.86 -1.85 8.75
CA ASN A 19 -15.18 -2.35 9.12
C ASN A 19 -15.39 -3.84 8.77
N LYS A 20 -16.65 -4.30 8.84
CA LYS A 20 -17.06 -5.70 8.57
C LYS A 20 -16.81 -6.19 7.14
N ASP A 21 -16.54 -5.28 6.21
CA ASP A 21 -16.33 -5.60 4.80
C ASP A 21 -14.90 -6.08 4.52
N VAL A 22 -13.98 -5.84 5.45
CA VAL A 22 -12.63 -6.40 5.46
C VAL A 22 -12.66 -7.80 6.07
N LYS A 23 -12.27 -8.81 5.29
CA LYS A 23 -12.31 -10.24 5.65
C LYS A 23 -10.96 -10.78 6.10
N GLN A 24 -9.87 -10.20 5.60
CA GLN A 24 -8.51 -10.61 5.97
C GLN A 24 -7.59 -9.41 5.95
N ILE A 25 -6.67 -9.37 6.91
CA ILE A 25 -5.61 -8.36 6.98
C ILE A 25 -4.27 -9.05 7.26
N GLN A 26 -3.21 -8.57 6.61
CA GLN A 26 -1.84 -8.83 7.01
C GLN A 26 -1.08 -7.50 7.00
N TYR A 27 -0.12 -7.39 7.92
CA TYR A 27 0.63 -6.17 8.14
C TYR A 27 2.07 -6.54 8.45
N TYR A 28 2.98 -5.89 7.73
CA TYR A 28 4.40 -5.92 8.03
C TYR A 28 4.91 -4.49 7.91
N SER A 29 5.69 -4.04 8.88
CA SER A 29 6.37 -2.76 8.81
C SER A 29 7.86 -2.96 9.03
N TRP A 30 8.63 -2.23 8.24
CA TRP A 30 10.06 -2.17 8.33
C TRP A 30 10.50 -0.72 8.41
N GLN A 31 11.40 -0.44 9.35
CA GLN A 31 12.00 0.86 9.55
C GLN A 31 13.50 0.65 9.81
N PRO A 32 14.38 1.16 8.94
CA PRO A 32 15.81 0.86 8.99
C PRO A 32 16.50 1.40 10.24
N SER A 33 15.97 2.46 10.83
CA SER A 33 16.44 3.02 12.09
C SER A 33 15.34 3.83 12.76
N ARG A 34 15.34 3.91 14.09
CA ARG A 34 14.47 4.83 14.83
C ARG A 34 14.83 6.30 14.58
N ASP A 35 16.07 6.53 14.14
CA ASP A 35 16.60 7.87 13.83
C ASP A 35 16.30 8.28 12.37
N LEU A 36 15.95 7.31 11.52
CA LEU A 36 15.50 7.55 10.15
C LEU A 36 13.98 7.61 10.17
N LEU A 37 13.43 8.69 9.62
CA LEU A 37 12.00 8.95 9.64
C LEU A 37 11.24 8.15 8.56
N TYR A 38 11.96 7.36 7.75
CA TYR A 38 11.41 6.46 6.72
C TYR A 38 10.76 5.21 7.32
N CYS A 39 9.47 5.03 7.06
CA CYS A 39 8.73 3.81 7.34
C CYS A 39 8.27 3.19 6.02
N GLN A 40 8.59 1.91 5.81
CA GLN A 40 7.98 1.09 4.77
C GLN A 40 6.97 0.15 5.42
N THR A 41 5.70 0.28 5.04
CA THR A 41 4.64 -0.58 5.52
C THR A 41 4.00 -1.33 4.36
N TYR A 42 3.84 -2.63 4.55
CA TYR A 42 3.18 -3.54 3.64
C TYR A 42 1.88 -4.01 4.28
N ILE A 43 0.78 -3.82 3.57
CA ILE A 43 -0.56 -4.15 4.02
C ILE A 43 -1.20 -5.02 2.95
N TYR A 44 -1.70 -6.17 3.35
CA TYR A 44 -2.60 -6.96 2.52
C TYR A 44 -4.00 -6.88 3.11
N LEU A 45 -4.98 -6.60 2.26
CA LEU A 45 -6.40 -6.59 2.60
C LEU A 45 -7.14 -7.53 1.66
N ARG A 46 -8.03 -8.35 2.22
CA ARG A 46 -9.13 -8.96 1.46
C ARG A 46 -10.42 -8.28 1.89
N ALA A 47 -11.08 -7.56 1.00
CA ALA A 47 -12.26 -6.76 1.31
C ALA A 47 -13.30 -6.78 0.19
N SER A 48 -14.49 -6.26 0.44
CA SER A 48 -15.50 -6.09 -0.62
C SER A 48 -15.03 -5.10 -1.68
N GLU A 49 -15.54 -5.24 -2.91
CA GLU A 49 -15.24 -4.28 -3.99
C GLU A 49 -15.64 -2.85 -3.61
N GLN A 50 -16.77 -2.70 -2.91
CA GLN A 50 -17.23 -1.40 -2.43
C GLN A 50 -16.18 -0.76 -1.51
N PHE A 51 -15.68 -1.49 -0.52
CA PHE A 51 -14.66 -0.98 0.40
C PHE A 51 -13.39 -0.59 -0.35
N LEU A 52 -12.93 -1.41 -1.31
CA LEU A 52 -11.73 -1.10 -2.09
C LEU A 52 -11.91 0.13 -2.98
N ASN A 53 -13.09 0.33 -3.57
CA ASN A 53 -13.38 1.54 -4.36
C ASN A 53 -13.44 2.79 -3.47
N GLU A 54 -14.06 2.69 -2.29
CA GLU A 54 -14.08 3.77 -1.30
C GLU A 54 -12.66 4.09 -0.81
N PHE A 55 -11.82 3.08 -0.60
CA PHE A 55 -10.42 3.24 -0.24
C PHE A 55 -9.62 4.00 -1.31
N ILE A 56 -9.76 3.59 -2.58
CA ILE A 56 -9.11 4.26 -3.72
C ILE A 56 -9.53 5.73 -3.78
N HIS A 57 -10.82 6.02 -3.60
CA HIS A 57 -11.34 7.37 -3.60
C HIS A 57 -10.87 8.19 -2.40
N HIS A 58 -10.83 7.61 -1.20
CA HIS A 58 -10.44 8.29 0.02
C HIS A 58 -8.99 8.81 -0.02
N PHE A 59 -8.09 8.06 -0.67
CA PHE A 59 -6.67 8.42 -0.82
C PHE A 59 -6.34 9.03 -2.19
N ASP A 60 -7.36 9.36 -3.00
CA ASP A 60 -7.20 9.88 -4.36
C ASP A 60 -6.22 9.05 -5.22
N LEU A 61 -6.21 7.72 -5.04
CA LEU A 61 -5.26 6.85 -5.74
C LEU A 61 -5.58 6.79 -7.23
N SER A 62 -4.56 6.98 -8.06
CA SER A 62 -4.73 7.08 -9.51
C SER A 62 -3.89 6.04 -10.24
N ALA A 63 -4.49 5.43 -11.26
CA ALA A 63 -3.80 4.54 -12.21
C ALA A 63 -2.84 5.31 -13.15
N ASN A 64 -2.92 6.64 -13.17
CA ASN A 64 -2.04 7.52 -13.96
C ASN A 64 -1.06 8.31 -13.07
N SER A 65 -0.84 7.86 -11.83
CA SER A 65 0.01 8.54 -10.87
C SER A 65 1.49 8.48 -11.29
N PRO A 66 2.27 9.56 -11.10
CA PRO A 66 3.71 9.54 -11.37
C PRO A 66 4.49 8.63 -10.39
N HIS A 67 3.88 8.30 -9.25
CA HIS A 67 4.40 7.29 -8.31
C HIS A 67 4.23 5.87 -8.82
N LEU A 68 3.30 5.67 -9.77
CA LEU A 68 3.27 4.43 -10.49
C LEU A 68 4.40 4.44 -11.50
N PRO A 69 5.16 3.36 -11.55
CA PRO A 69 6.20 3.26 -12.51
C PRO A 69 5.68 3.10 -13.93
N THR A 70 6.27 3.85 -14.84
CA THR A 70 5.95 3.82 -16.28
C THR A 70 6.43 2.54 -16.97
N ASN A 71 7.45 1.85 -16.43
CA ASN A 71 8.01 0.62 -16.96
C ASN A 71 8.47 -0.30 -15.81
N TRP A 72 7.57 -1.07 -15.19
CA TRP A 72 8.00 -2.14 -14.28
C TRP A 72 8.31 -3.41 -15.03
N GLN A 73 9.55 -3.49 -15.49
CA GLN A 73 10.17 -4.76 -15.84
C GLN A 73 10.88 -5.28 -14.60
N LEU A 74 10.37 -6.38 -14.04
CA LEU A 74 11.17 -7.16 -13.11
C LEU A 74 12.44 -7.61 -13.86
N PRO A 75 13.63 -7.51 -13.25
CA PRO A 75 14.84 -8.09 -13.82
C PRO A 75 14.58 -9.56 -14.17
N GLU A 76 15.09 -10.02 -15.32
CA GLU A 76 14.94 -11.42 -15.73
C GLU A 76 15.40 -12.35 -14.59
N GLY A 77 14.55 -13.30 -14.21
CA GLY A 77 14.81 -14.26 -13.14
C GLY A 77 14.34 -13.85 -11.74
N VAL A 78 13.88 -12.61 -11.53
CA VAL A 78 13.29 -12.19 -10.25
C VAL A 78 11.79 -12.50 -10.24
N GLN A 79 11.39 -13.43 -9.39
CA GLN A 79 9.98 -13.67 -9.05
C GLN A 79 9.68 -13.09 -7.68
N LEU A 80 8.90 -12.01 -7.66
CA LEU A 80 8.28 -11.53 -6.43
C LEU A 80 7.00 -12.35 -6.24
N ASN A 81 7.03 -13.37 -5.37
CA ASN A 81 5.86 -14.22 -5.10
C ASN A 81 4.63 -13.43 -4.58
N TRP A 82 4.84 -12.21 -4.08
CA TRP A 82 3.81 -11.27 -3.65
C TRP A 82 3.36 -10.28 -4.74
N TRP A 83 3.96 -10.34 -5.93
CA TRP A 83 3.70 -9.44 -7.06
C TRP A 83 3.65 -10.24 -8.38
N PRO A 84 2.47 -10.77 -8.77
CA PRO A 84 2.34 -11.58 -9.98
C PRO A 84 2.60 -10.76 -11.25
N LYS A 85 3.00 -11.43 -12.33
CA LYS A 85 3.03 -10.85 -13.68
C LYS A 85 1.66 -10.23 -14.02
N LEU A 86 1.69 -9.08 -14.69
CA LEU A 86 0.53 -8.32 -15.14
C LEU A 86 -0.36 -9.18 -16.05
N ASP A 87 -1.46 -9.69 -15.52
CA ASP A 87 -2.63 -10.11 -16.31
C ASP A 87 -3.67 -8.97 -16.30
N ASN A 88 -4.50 -8.89 -17.35
CA ASN A 88 -5.45 -7.78 -17.60
C ASN A 88 -6.51 -7.52 -16.51
N THR A 89 -6.49 -8.23 -15.39
CA THR A 89 -7.41 -8.09 -14.26
C THR A 89 -6.78 -7.40 -13.05
N GLN A 90 -5.50 -7.02 -13.14
CA GLN A 90 -4.80 -6.30 -12.07
C GLN A 90 -4.86 -4.79 -12.32
N GLU A 91 -5.25 -4.06 -11.28
CA GLU A 91 -5.34 -2.60 -11.30
C GLU A 91 -4.33 -2.04 -10.29
N CYS A 92 -3.45 -1.16 -10.74
CA CYS A 92 -2.50 -0.47 -9.88
C CYS A 92 -2.89 1.00 -9.74
N TYR A 93 -2.78 1.52 -8.52
CA TYR A 93 -3.07 2.90 -8.19
C TYR A 93 -1.99 3.43 -7.27
N ALA A 94 -1.64 4.71 -7.37
CA ALA A 94 -0.77 5.34 -6.38
C ALA A 94 -1.13 6.80 -6.17
N ASN A 95 -0.67 7.37 -5.07
CA ASN A 95 -0.66 8.81 -4.85
C ASN A 95 0.33 9.20 -3.75
N ASP A 96 0.54 10.50 -3.55
CA ASP A 96 1.18 11.06 -2.38
C ASP A 96 0.49 10.60 -1.10
N PHE A 97 1.28 10.34 -0.06
CA PHE A 97 0.76 9.98 1.26
C PHE A 97 1.68 10.50 2.37
N GLY A 98 1.08 10.93 3.48
CA GLY A 98 1.83 11.39 4.66
C GLY A 98 2.49 12.75 4.45
N TYR A 99 3.73 12.91 4.88
CA TYR A 99 4.44 14.19 4.79
C TYR A 99 5.28 14.32 3.52
N ASN A 100 6.07 13.28 3.22
CA ASN A 100 6.86 13.16 2.01
C ASN A 100 7.03 11.67 1.75
N GLY A 101 6.05 11.13 1.04
CA GLY A 101 5.80 9.71 0.94
C GLY A 101 4.75 9.41 -0.13
N SER A 102 4.59 8.13 -0.39
CA SER A 102 3.63 7.61 -1.37
C SER A 102 2.90 6.40 -0.82
N MET A 103 1.71 6.19 -1.35
CA MET A 103 0.97 4.94 -1.23
C MET A 103 0.85 4.33 -2.61
N VAL A 104 1.24 3.08 -2.73
CA VAL A 104 1.02 2.25 -3.93
C VAL A 104 0.08 1.13 -3.56
N MET A 105 -0.98 0.94 -4.33
CA MET A 105 -1.95 -0.12 -4.18
C MET A 105 -2.04 -0.92 -5.47
N GLN A 106 -1.83 -2.22 -5.36
CA GLN A 106 -2.22 -3.18 -6.38
C GLN A 106 -3.50 -3.88 -5.93
N ARG A 107 -4.48 -3.96 -6.83
CA ARG A 107 -5.73 -4.67 -6.61
C ARG A 107 -5.85 -5.83 -7.59
N GLN A 108 -6.34 -6.96 -7.07
CA GLN A 108 -6.76 -8.11 -7.84
C GLN A 108 -8.08 -8.63 -7.26
N ASN A 109 -9.20 -8.40 -7.94
CA ASN A 109 -10.54 -8.73 -7.45
C ASN A 109 -10.85 -8.09 -6.08
N MET A 110 -11.05 -8.92 -5.05
CA MET A 110 -11.33 -8.55 -3.66
C MET A 110 -10.06 -8.47 -2.80
N GLU A 111 -8.88 -8.53 -3.41
CA GLU A 111 -7.60 -8.48 -2.73
C GLU A 111 -6.87 -7.19 -3.09
N ALA A 112 -6.24 -6.58 -2.11
CA ALA A 112 -5.43 -5.39 -2.25
C ALA A 112 -4.10 -5.57 -1.53
N PHE A 113 -3.01 -5.27 -2.23
CA PHE A 113 -1.64 -5.22 -1.73
C PHE A 113 -1.22 -3.76 -1.74
N ILE A 114 -0.96 -3.21 -0.56
CA ILE A 114 -0.70 -1.79 -0.37
C ILE A 114 0.69 -1.64 0.24
N ILE A 115 1.48 -0.75 -0.34
CA ILE A 115 2.77 -0.32 0.16
C ILE A 115 2.66 1.15 0.51
N VAL A 116 3.00 1.50 1.74
CA VAL A 116 3.12 2.88 2.20
C VAL A 116 4.58 3.15 2.49
N ILE A 117 5.12 4.18 1.86
CA ILE A 117 6.47 4.67 2.10
C ILE A 117 6.31 6.11 2.55
N ASP A 118 6.57 6.41 3.82
CA ASP A 118 6.51 7.78 4.32
C ASP A 118 7.78 8.09 5.08
N SER A 119 8.39 9.23 4.76
CA SER A 119 9.55 9.76 5.45
C SER A 119 9.21 10.48 6.75
N GLY A 120 7.94 10.62 7.12
CA GLY A 120 7.53 11.15 8.44
C GLY A 120 7.93 12.61 8.70
N HIS A 121 8.48 13.32 7.71
CA HIS A 121 8.97 14.69 7.86
C HIS A 121 8.89 15.48 6.55
N LYS A 122 8.35 16.70 6.61
CA LYS A 122 8.16 17.59 5.45
C LYS A 122 9.46 18.00 4.73
N SER A 123 10.61 17.81 5.36
CA SER A 123 11.93 18.09 4.79
C SER A 123 12.75 16.83 4.50
N GLY A 124 12.16 15.64 4.69
CA GLY A 124 12.76 14.40 4.19
C GLY A 124 12.70 14.39 2.66
N THR A 125 13.62 13.69 2.04
CA THR A 125 13.58 13.39 0.59
C THR A 125 12.96 12.02 0.39
N ASP A 126 12.25 11.75 -0.70
CA ASP A 126 11.76 10.40 -0.96
C ASP A 126 12.93 9.39 -0.97
N GLY A 127 12.72 8.23 -0.33
CA GLY A 127 13.72 7.16 -0.34
C GLY A 127 13.94 6.65 -1.77
N PRO A 128 15.15 6.20 -2.13
CA PRO A 128 15.42 5.73 -3.48
C PRO A 128 14.62 4.45 -3.75
N TRP A 129 13.90 4.44 -4.87
CA TRP A 129 13.35 3.22 -5.49
C TRP A 129 14.47 2.41 -6.13
#